data_AF-A0A556V825-F1
#
_entry.id   AF-A0A556V825-F1
#
_cell.length_a   1.000
_cell.length_b   1.000
_cell.length_c   1.000
_cell.angle_alpha   90.00
_cell.angle_beta   90.00
_cell.angle_gamma   90.00
#
_symmetry.space_group_name_H-M   'P 1'
#
loop_
_entity.id
_entity.type
_entity.pdbx_description
1 polymer ?
#
loop_
_entity_poly.entity_id
_entity_poly.type
_entity_poly.pdbx_seq_one_letter_code
_entity_poly.pdbx_strand_id
1 'polypeptide(L)'
;MSNVKLHPKVLNHKTKSTLMEQHRLQDIVLLVQSVEETPEPISTRVKGTIPTWICGNLLRNGPGKFEFGNQHFNHWFDGMALMHCFQIADGQVTYRSRFLRSDSYKQNSEMNRIVMSEFGTLAFPDPCKNVFQRFLSCFERMKPTDNANVNFVKYKSDYYVSTETNFMHKVDPDTLETKERVCNMEPMQSICLI
;
A
#
# COMPACT_ATOMS: atom_id res chain seq x y z
N MET A 1 29.18 46.27 5.87
CA MET A 1 27.78 46.12 5.42
C MET A 1 27.77 45.45 4.05
N SER A 2 27.63 44.12 4.01
CA SER A 2 27.66 43.33 2.76
C SER A 2 26.48 42.37 2.76
N ASN A 3 25.37 42.79 2.16
CA ASN A 3 24.20 41.94 1.93
C ASN A 3 24.37 41.19 0.60
N VAL A 4 24.83 39.95 0.67
CA VAL A 4 24.79 39.00 -0.46
C VAL A 4 23.38 38.41 -0.52
N LYS A 5 22.57 38.87 -1.49
CA LYS A 5 21.29 38.23 -1.83
C LYS A 5 21.57 36.86 -2.44
N LEU A 6 21.28 35.78 -1.71
CA LEU A 6 21.19 34.43 -2.24
C LEU A 6 19.86 34.29 -3.00
N HIS A 7 19.91 34.37 -4.33
CA HIS A 7 18.80 33.92 -5.17
C HIS A 7 18.81 32.38 -5.24
N PRO A 8 17.68 31.69 -4.99
CA PRO A 8 17.60 30.25 -5.22
C PRO A 8 17.73 29.99 -6.72
N LYS A 9 18.78 29.26 -7.11
CA LYS A 9 18.95 28.75 -8.47
C LYS A 9 17.83 27.75 -8.73
N VAL A 10 16.83 28.17 -9.51
CA VAL A 10 15.84 27.27 -10.11
C VAL A 10 16.60 26.31 -11.02
N LEU A 11 16.81 25.07 -10.58
CA LEU A 11 17.47 24.06 -11.40
C LEU A 11 16.56 23.70 -12.58
N ASN A 12 17.09 23.95 -13.77
CA ASN A 12 16.44 23.73 -15.05
C ASN A 12 16.24 22.22 -15.30
N HIS A 13 15.08 21.84 -15.85
CA HIS A 13 14.64 20.46 -16.14
C HIS A 13 15.67 19.64 -16.94
N LYS A 14 16.48 20.29 -17.78
CA LYS A 14 17.57 19.67 -18.56
C LYS A 14 18.70 19.08 -17.71
N THR A 15 18.93 19.61 -16.51
CA THR A 15 20.05 19.18 -15.65
C THR A 15 19.76 17.86 -14.92
N LYS A 16 18.47 17.54 -14.71
CA LYS A 16 18.05 16.25 -14.13
C LYS A 16 18.32 15.08 -15.09
N SER A 17 18.19 15.29 -16.41
CA SER A 17 18.35 14.20 -17.38
C SER A 17 19.81 13.74 -17.50
N THR A 18 20.78 14.65 -17.33
CA THR A 18 22.21 14.35 -17.51
C THR A 18 22.81 13.48 -16.38
N LEU A 19 22.24 13.53 -15.16
CA LEU A 19 22.67 12.68 -14.04
C LEU A 19 22.11 11.25 -14.10
N MET A 20 20.94 11.09 -14.74
CA MET A 20 20.26 9.80 -14.90
C MET A 20 20.92 8.91 -15.96
N GLU A 21 21.64 9.51 -16.91
CA GLU A 21 22.19 8.80 -18.08
C GLU A 21 23.49 8.04 -17.79
N GLN A 22 24.14 8.30 -16.65
CA GLN A 22 25.43 7.69 -16.29
C GLN A 22 25.30 6.33 -15.59
N HIS A 23 24.11 5.97 -15.12
CA HIS A 23 23.83 4.65 -14.57
C HIS A 23 22.55 4.12 -15.22
N ARG A 24 22.62 2.94 -15.85
CA ARG A 24 21.46 2.17 -16.36
C ARG A 24 20.53 1.69 -15.24
N LEU A 25 20.22 2.55 -14.28
CA LEU A 25 19.22 2.31 -13.27
C LEU A 25 17.89 2.56 -13.95
N GLN A 26 17.09 1.50 -14.07
CA GLN A 26 15.70 1.62 -14.49
C GLN A 26 15.03 2.67 -13.58
N ASP A 27 14.20 3.54 -14.17
CA ASP A 27 13.52 4.60 -13.43
C ASP A 27 12.72 4.00 -12.26
N ILE A 28 13.21 4.22 -11.03
CA ILE A 28 12.56 3.78 -9.78
C ILE A 28 11.14 4.37 -9.66
N VAL A 29 10.86 5.44 -10.39
CA VAL A 29 9.55 6.09 -10.49
C VAL A 29 8.44 5.08 -10.82
N LEU A 30 8.70 4.08 -11.66
CA LEU A 30 7.71 3.07 -12.01
C LEU A 30 7.30 2.18 -10.83
N LEU A 31 8.13 2.06 -9.78
CA LEU A 31 7.81 1.30 -8.57
C LEU A 31 6.91 2.07 -7.59
N VAL A 32 6.80 3.39 -7.77
CA VAL A 32 6.02 4.30 -6.89
C VAL A 32 4.88 4.98 -7.64
N GLN A 33 4.41 4.35 -8.72
CA GLN A 33 3.27 4.81 -9.50
C GLN A 33 2.02 3.99 -9.15
N SER A 34 0.87 4.66 -9.11
CA SER A 34 -0.41 3.97 -8.92
C SER A 34 -0.73 3.05 -10.09
N VAL A 35 -1.26 1.88 -9.76
CA VAL A 35 -1.72 0.89 -10.74
C VAL A 35 -3.18 0.54 -10.49
N GLU A 36 -3.82 0.01 -11.52
CA GLU A 36 -5.15 -0.59 -11.40
C GLU A 36 -5.04 -2.03 -10.89
N GLU A 37 -6.03 -2.45 -10.11
CA GLU A 37 -6.12 -3.84 -9.69
C GLU A 37 -6.60 -4.74 -10.83
N THR A 38 -6.25 -6.03 -10.77
CA THR A 38 -6.64 -7.04 -11.75
C THR A 38 -7.31 -8.21 -11.02
N PRO A 39 -8.59 -8.07 -10.63
CA PRO A 39 -9.27 -9.05 -9.79
C PRO A 39 -9.46 -10.40 -10.48
N GLU A 40 -9.71 -10.36 -11.79
CA GLU A 40 -9.82 -11.54 -12.62
C GLU A 40 -8.42 -12.06 -12.99
N PRO A 41 -8.13 -13.35 -12.79
CA PRO A 41 -6.81 -13.90 -13.09
C PRO A 41 -6.49 -13.81 -14.59
N ILE A 42 -5.34 -13.23 -14.90
CA ILE A 42 -4.79 -13.13 -16.26
C ILE A 42 -3.68 -14.17 -16.48
N SER A 43 -3.62 -14.74 -17.68
CA SER A 43 -2.53 -15.66 -18.04
C SER A 43 -1.24 -14.90 -18.33
N THR A 44 -0.12 -15.46 -17.89
CA THR A 44 1.21 -14.84 -18.08
C THR A 44 2.04 -15.62 -19.11
N ARG A 45 2.99 -14.93 -19.75
CA ARG A 45 3.91 -15.58 -20.68
C ARG A 45 5.13 -16.14 -19.95
N VAL A 46 5.15 -17.46 -19.79
CA VAL A 46 6.30 -18.18 -19.23
C VAL A 46 7.44 -18.26 -20.26
N LYS A 47 8.66 -17.90 -19.85
CA LYS A 47 9.89 -18.12 -20.62
C LYS A 47 10.77 -19.11 -19.85
N GLY A 48 11.11 -20.24 -20.47
CA GLY A 48 11.79 -21.36 -19.81
C GLY A 48 10.81 -22.41 -19.31
N THR A 49 11.23 -23.22 -18.34
CA THR A 49 10.44 -24.34 -17.80
C THR A 49 10.28 -24.18 -16.29
N ILE A 50 9.04 -24.19 -15.81
CA ILE A 50 8.74 -24.22 -14.38
C ILE A 50 8.84 -25.67 -13.90
N PRO A 51 9.63 -25.98 -12.87
CA PRO A 51 9.71 -27.32 -12.31
C PRO A 51 8.33 -27.84 -11.86
N THR A 52 8.02 -29.09 -12.18
CA THR A 52 6.70 -29.70 -11.92
C THR A 52 6.36 -29.84 -10.45
N TRP A 53 7.35 -29.80 -9.56
CA TRP A 53 7.16 -29.82 -8.12
C TRP A 53 6.76 -28.45 -7.53
N ILE A 54 6.85 -27.37 -8.32
CA ILE A 54 6.35 -26.04 -7.92
C ILE A 54 4.87 -25.95 -8.29
N CYS A 55 4.02 -26.06 -7.27
CA CYS A 55 2.57 -25.89 -7.40
C CYS A 55 2.05 -25.13 -6.17
N GLY A 56 1.33 -24.03 -6.41
CA GLY A 56 0.76 -23.19 -5.34
C GLY A 56 0.73 -21.71 -5.68
N ASN A 57 0.48 -20.89 -4.65
CA ASN A 57 0.30 -19.45 -4.78
C ASN A 57 1.50 -18.70 -4.18
N LEU A 58 2.14 -17.84 -4.98
CA LEU A 58 3.09 -16.85 -4.49
C LEU A 58 2.35 -15.55 -4.20
N LEU A 59 2.18 -15.25 -2.91
CA LEU A 59 1.53 -14.05 -2.42
C LEU A 59 2.56 -12.96 -2.09
N ARG A 60 2.32 -11.75 -2.60
CA ARG A 60 3.14 -10.56 -2.34
C ARG A 60 2.24 -9.39 -1.99
N ASN A 61 2.67 -8.57 -1.04
CA ASN A 61 1.96 -7.37 -0.64
C ASN A 61 2.88 -6.17 -0.82
N GLY A 62 2.30 -5.02 -1.12
CA GLY A 62 3.04 -3.78 -1.29
C GLY A 62 2.10 -2.60 -1.56
N PRO A 63 2.64 -1.37 -1.61
CA PRO A 63 1.86 -0.20 -1.99
C PRO A 63 1.55 -0.23 -3.50
N GLY A 64 0.29 -0.02 -3.87
CA GLY A 64 -0.14 0.02 -5.28
C GLY A 64 -0.95 1.25 -5.67
N LYS A 65 -1.28 2.12 -4.70
CA LYS A 65 -1.96 3.39 -4.95
C LYS A 65 -1.35 4.50 -4.11
N PHE A 66 -0.86 5.55 -4.79
CA PHE A 66 -0.08 6.64 -4.22
C PHE A 66 -0.83 7.99 -4.25
N GLU A 67 -2.06 8.03 -4.77
CA GLU A 67 -2.88 9.25 -4.81
C GLU A 67 -4.38 8.98 -4.69
N PHE A 68 -5.09 9.97 -4.17
CA PHE A 68 -6.55 10.06 -4.20
C PHE A 68 -6.95 11.49 -4.59
N GLY A 69 -7.74 11.62 -5.65
CA GLY A 69 -8.06 12.93 -6.24
C GLY A 69 -6.79 13.70 -6.61
N ASN A 70 -6.63 14.89 -6.04
CA ASN A 70 -5.47 15.77 -6.25
C ASN A 70 -4.42 15.66 -5.12
N GLN A 71 -4.57 14.70 -4.20
CA GLN A 71 -3.67 14.52 -3.07
C GLN A 71 -2.77 13.30 -3.27
N HIS A 72 -1.49 13.47 -3.00
CA HIS A 72 -0.47 12.44 -3.12
C HIS A 72 0.08 12.07 -1.75
N PHE A 73 0.42 10.80 -1.57
CA PHE A 73 1.19 10.35 -0.43
C PHE A 73 2.66 10.82 -0.55
N ASN A 74 3.25 11.22 0.58
CA ASN A 74 4.61 11.77 0.63
C ASN A 74 5.68 10.70 0.90
N HIS A 75 5.27 9.49 1.29
CA HIS A 75 6.17 8.40 1.66
C HIS A 75 5.77 7.10 0.95
N TRP A 76 6.75 6.31 0.52
CA TRP A 76 6.53 5.05 -0.18
C TRP A 76 5.67 4.04 0.61
N PHE A 77 5.76 4.03 1.95
CA PHE A 77 4.98 3.15 2.82
C PHE A 77 3.55 3.62 3.06
N ASP A 78 3.19 4.83 2.62
CA ASP A 78 1.83 5.34 2.81
C ASP A 78 0.90 4.90 1.67
N GLY A 79 1.46 4.36 0.57
CA GLY A 79 0.65 3.84 -0.52
C GLY A 79 -0.28 2.71 -0.05
N MET A 80 -1.48 2.68 -0.61
CA MET A 80 -2.49 1.70 -0.19
C MET A 80 -2.08 0.27 -0.59
N ALA A 81 -2.33 -0.67 0.33
CA ALA A 81 -2.02 -2.09 0.14
C ALA A 81 -2.68 -2.68 -1.11
N LEU A 82 -1.85 -3.17 -2.01
CA LEU A 82 -2.20 -3.97 -3.17
C LEU A 82 -1.63 -5.38 -2.97
N MET A 83 -2.54 -6.34 -2.93
CA MET A 83 -2.18 -7.75 -2.82
C MET A 83 -1.98 -8.32 -4.22
N HIS A 84 -0.93 -9.11 -4.40
CA HIS A 84 -0.58 -9.76 -5.64
C HIS A 84 -0.53 -11.28 -5.41
N CYS A 85 -1.07 -12.05 -6.35
CA CYS A 85 -0.99 -13.50 -6.36
C CYS A 85 -0.53 -14.00 -7.72
N PHE A 86 0.52 -14.81 -7.70
CA PHE A 86 0.94 -15.64 -8.85
C PHE A 86 0.59 -17.09 -8.54
N GLN A 87 -0.42 -17.61 -9.21
CA GLN A 87 -0.84 -19.00 -9.05
C GLN A 87 -0.11 -19.86 -10.08
N ILE A 88 0.62 -20.85 -9.60
CA ILE A 88 1.47 -21.73 -10.40
C ILE A 88 0.90 -23.14 -10.34
N ALA A 89 0.54 -23.69 -11.49
CA ALA A 89 0.06 -25.07 -11.62
C ALA A 89 0.39 -25.60 -13.02
N ASP A 90 0.85 -26.84 -13.11
CA ASP A 90 1.10 -27.56 -14.38
C ASP A 90 1.97 -26.77 -15.38
N GLY A 91 2.98 -26.06 -14.88
CA GLY A 91 3.88 -25.24 -15.69
C GLY A 91 3.28 -23.93 -16.22
N GLN A 92 2.04 -23.61 -15.83
CA GLN A 92 1.36 -22.36 -16.15
C GLN A 92 1.34 -21.41 -14.95
N VAL A 93 1.30 -20.11 -15.23
CA VAL A 93 1.21 -19.08 -14.19
C VAL A 93 0.12 -18.08 -14.55
N THR A 94 -0.82 -17.89 -13.63
CA THR A 94 -1.79 -16.79 -13.69
C THR A 94 -1.44 -15.72 -12.66
N TYR A 95 -1.78 -14.49 -12.96
CA TYR A 95 -1.57 -13.34 -12.10
C TYR A 95 -2.91 -12.69 -11.77
N ARG A 96 -3.09 -12.28 -10.52
CA ARG A 96 -4.18 -11.40 -10.09
C ARG A 96 -3.67 -10.40 -9.06
N SER A 97 -4.36 -9.28 -8.96
CA SER A 97 -4.13 -8.30 -7.90
C SER A 97 -5.42 -7.67 -7.42
N ARG A 98 -5.46 -7.32 -6.14
CA ARG A 98 -6.63 -6.71 -5.50
C ARG A 98 -6.21 -5.79 -4.37
N PHE A 99 -6.77 -4.60 -4.33
CA PHE A 99 -6.55 -3.68 -3.22
C PHE A 99 -7.16 -4.25 -1.94
N LEU A 100 -6.43 -4.12 -0.85
CA LEU A 100 -6.98 -4.40 0.47
C LEU A 100 -8.13 -3.43 0.74
N ARG A 101 -9.32 -3.97 1.04
CA ARG A 101 -10.49 -3.16 1.39
C ARG A 101 -10.46 -2.76 2.86
N SER A 102 -9.37 -2.12 3.28
CA SER A 102 -9.21 -1.53 4.60
C SER A 102 -10.13 -0.33 4.78
N ASP A 103 -10.38 0.08 6.03
CA ASP A 103 -11.18 1.27 6.32
C ASP A 103 -10.48 2.53 5.78
N SER A 104 -9.15 2.56 5.78
CA SER A 104 -8.38 3.66 5.20
C SER A 104 -8.57 3.73 3.67
N TYR A 105 -8.52 2.59 2.98
CA TYR A 105 -8.77 2.55 1.53
C TYR A 105 -10.20 2.97 1.18
N LYS A 106 -11.20 2.42 1.88
CA LYS A 106 -12.63 2.72 1.64
C LYS A 106 -12.91 4.21 1.83
N GLN A 107 -12.52 4.78 2.97
CA GLN A 107 -12.76 6.19 3.26
C GLN A 107 -12.03 7.12 2.29
N ASN A 108 -10.77 6.83 1.95
CA ASN A 108 -10.02 7.63 0.99
C ASN A 108 -10.65 7.56 -0.43
N SER A 109 -11.16 6.39 -0.82
CA SER A 109 -11.83 6.17 -2.10
C SER A 109 -13.20 6.85 -2.17
N GLU A 110 -14.02 6.76 -1.11
CA GLU A 110 -15.34 7.37 -1.02
C GLU A 110 -15.27 8.89 -1.06
N MET A 111 -14.31 9.47 -0.34
CA MET A 111 -14.12 10.93 -0.25
C MET A 111 -13.22 11.50 -1.35
N ASN A 112 -12.62 10.64 -2.18
CA ASN A 112 -11.63 10.97 -3.21
C ASN A 112 -10.51 11.92 -2.71
N ARG A 113 -10.05 11.70 -1.47
CA ARG A 113 -8.98 12.47 -0.80
C ARG A 113 -8.38 11.65 0.35
N ILE A 114 -7.18 11.99 0.80
CA ILE A 114 -6.53 11.35 1.95
C ILE A 114 -7.18 11.89 3.24
N VAL A 115 -8.00 11.05 3.87
CA VAL A 115 -8.72 11.35 5.12
C VAL A 115 -8.15 10.64 6.34
N MET A 116 -7.42 9.55 6.15
CA MET A 116 -6.71 8.82 7.21
C MET A 116 -5.22 9.17 7.18
N SER A 117 -4.64 9.37 8.37
CA SER A 117 -3.20 9.65 8.49
C SER A 117 -2.44 8.33 8.41
N GLU A 118 -1.42 8.30 7.56
CA GLU A 118 -0.51 7.18 7.39
C GLU A 118 0.84 7.47 8.08
N PHE A 119 1.85 6.63 7.85
CA PHE A 119 3.15 6.73 8.51
C PHE A 119 3.85 8.08 8.28
N GLY A 120 3.93 8.52 7.02
CA GLY A 120 4.61 9.75 6.60
C GLY A 120 3.70 10.87 6.11
N THR A 121 2.38 10.62 6.00
CA THR A 121 1.41 11.55 5.42
C THR A 121 0.29 11.82 6.42
N LEU A 122 0.27 13.03 6.96
CA LEU A 122 -0.82 13.50 7.81
C LEU A 122 -2.06 13.75 6.95
N ALA A 123 -3.21 13.23 7.39
CA ALA A 123 -4.48 13.53 6.76
C ALA A 123 -4.76 15.02 6.81
N PHE A 124 -5.24 15.59 5.71
CA PHE A 124 -5.70 16.96 5.72
C PHE A 124 -7.02 17.05 6.49
N PRO A 125 -7.12 17.96 7.49
CA PRO A 125 -8.35 18.14 8.25
C PRO A 125 -9.47 18.55 7.28
N ASP A 126 -10.65 17.97 7.51
CA ASP A 126 -11.83 18.16 6.69
C ASP A 126 -12.10 19.65 6.43
N PRO A 127 -12.14 20.11 5.17
CA PRO A 127 -12.39 21.52 4.83
C PRO A 127 -13.79 21.99 5.29
N CYS A 128 -14.72 21.06 5.53
CA CYS A 128 -16.06 21.35 6.03
C CYS A 128 -16.13 21.52 7.55
N LYS A 129 -15.04 21.26 8.30
CA LYS A 129 -14.99 21.45 9.76
C LYS A 129 -14.60 22.88 10.10
N ASN A 130 -15.34 23.49 11.04
CA ASN A 130 -15.05 24.83 11.56
C ASN A 130 -13.63 24.92 12.16
N VAL A 131 -13.01 26.10 12.16
CA VAL A 131 -11.63 26.33 12.67
C VAL A 131 -11.41 25.75 14.08
N PHE A 132 -12.43 25.83 14.95
CA PHE A 132 -12.38 25.26 16.30
C PHE A 132 -12.45 23.72 16.30
N GLN A 133 -13.26 23.12 15.43
CA GLN A 133 -13.29 21.66 15.22
C GLN A 133 -12.00 21.16 14.56
N ARG A 134 -11.35 21.96 13.72
CA ARG A 134 -10.03 21.67 13.15
C ARG A 134 -8.93 21.68 14.22
N PHE A 135 -9.02 22.55 15.22
CA PHE A 135 -8.12 22.52 16.38
C PHE A 135 -8.40 21.31 17.28
N LEU A 136 -9.68 21.03 17.59
CA LEU A 136 -10.07 19.88 18.41
C LEU A 136 -9.77 18.52 17.77
N SER A 137 -9.86 18.41 16.43
CA SER A 137 -9.51 17.18 15.70
C SER A 137 -8.01 16.87 15.72
N CYS A 138 -7.16 17.85 16.07
CA CYS A 138 -5.74 17.59 16.37
C CYS A 138 -5.55 16.96 17.77
N PHE A 139 -6.51 17.12 18.69
CA PHE A 139 -6.50 16.55 20.04
C PHE A 139 -7.26 15.22 20.14
N GLU A 140 -8.12 14.92 19.17
CA GLU A 140 -8.75 13.60 19.03
C GLU A 140 -7.65 12.59 18.65
N ARG A 141 -7.47 11.54 19.48
CA ARG A 141 -6.41 10.54 19.29
C ARG A 141 -6.38 10.07 17.84
N MET A 142 -5.24 10.23 17.18
CA MET A 142 -4.99 9.70 15.84
C MET A 142 -5.40 8.22 15.82
N LYS A 143 -6.44 7.90 15.04
CA LYS A 143 -6.82 6.50 14.83
C LYS A 143 -5.64 5.82 14.11
N PRO A 144 -5.14 4.69 14.62
CA PRO A 144 -4.05 3.99 13.95
C PRO A 144 -4.52 3.54 12.56
N THR A 145 -3.63 3.63 11.57
CA THR A 145 -3.90 3.14 10.22
C THR A 145 -4.11 1.62 10.23
N ASP A 146 -5.01 1.18 9.37
CA ASP A 146 -5.28 -0.23 9.08
C ASP A 146 -4.78 -0.61 7.67
N ASN A 147 -3.97 0.25 7.03
CA ASN A 147 -3.30 -0.01 5.77
C ASN A 147 -2.21 -1.08 5.92
N ALA A 148 -2.63 -2.34 5.83
CA ALA A 148 -1.75 -3.50 5.94
C ALA A 148 -1.02 -3.80 4.62
N ASN A 149 -0.04 -2.98 4.23
CA ASN A 149 0.69 -3.06 2.96
C ASN A 149 2.07 -3.76 3.03
N VAL A 150 2.46 -4.30 4.18
CA VAL A 150 3.83 -4.79 4.40
C VAL A 150 3.99 -6.27 4.04
N ASN A 151 3.22 -7.16 4.68
CA ASN A 151 3.43 -8.60 4.50
C ASN A 151 2.16 -9.45 4.66
N PHE A 152 2.23 -10.67 4.14
CA PHE A 152 1.32 -11.75 4.45
C PHE A 152 1.83 -12.56 5.65
N VAL A 153 0.92 -12.95 6.53
CA VAL A 153 1.18 -13.82 7.68
C VAL A 153 0.20 -14.98 7.61
N LYS A 154 0.72 -16.20 7.66
CA LYS A 154 -0.12 -17.39 7.79
C LYS A 154 -0.24 -17.75 9.26
N TYR A 155 -1.48 -17.79 9.76
CA TYR A 155 -1.76 -18.26 11.11
C TYR A 155 -2.75 -19.41 11.04
N LYS A 156 -2.31 -20.60 11.47
CA LYS A 156 -3.04 -21.86 11.29
C LYS A 156 -3.41 -22.09 9.81
N SER A 157 -4.70 -22.10 9.51
CA SER A 157 -5.26 -22.31 8.16
C SER A 157 -5.59 -20.99 7.45
N ASP A 158 -5.50 -19.86 8.14
CA ASP A 158 -5.94 -18.56 7.66
C ASP A 158 -4.76 -17.68 7.23
N TYR A 159 -5.02 -16.83 6.23
CA TYR A 159 -4.06 -15.84 5.75
C TYR A 159 -4.48 -14.45 6.23
N TYR A 160 -3.50 -13.70 6.70
CA TYR A 160 -3.65 -12.34 7.15
C TYR A 160 -2.68 -11.44 6.41
N VAL A 161 -3.04 -10.17 6.22
CA VAL A 161 -2.10 -9.11 5.86
C VAL A 161 -1.91 -8.17 7.03
N SER A 162 -0.68 -7.69 7.19
CA SER A 162 -0.28 -6.87 8.34
C SER A 162 0.65 -5.72 7.91
N THR A 163 0.65 -4.67 8.72
CA THR A 163 1.65 -3.60 8.77
C THR A 163 2.19 -3.51 10.21
N GLU A 164 2.93 -2.46 10.55
CA GLU A 164 3.52 -2.24 11.88
C GLU A 164 2.49 -1.81 12.96
N THR A 165 1.19 -1.81 12.63
CA THR A 165 0.10 -1.51 13.57
C THR A 165 -0.54 -2.77 14.15
N ASN A 166 -1.40 -2.57 15.13
CA ASN A 166 -2.09 -3.67 15.81
C ASN A 166 -3.23 -4.30 14.98
N PHE A 167 -3.49 -3.78 13.78
CA PHE A 167 -4.56 -4.24 12.90
C PHE A 167 -4.04 -5.18 11.83
N MET A 168 -4.68 -6.33 11.73
CA MET A 168 -4.48 -7.30 10.66
C MET A 168 -5.80 -7.50 9.92
N HIS A 169 -5.72 -7.89 8.65
CA HIS A 169 -6.91 -8.24 7.87
C HIS A 169 -6.81 -9.68 7.40
N LYS A 170 -7.85 -10.47 7.68
CA LYS A 170 -7.99 -11.80 7.12
C LYS A 170 -8.32 -11.70 5.64
N VAL A 171 -7.65 -12.51 4.83
CA VAL A 171 -7.76 -12.47 3.37
C VAL A 171 -7.91 -13.88 2.82
N ASP A 172 -8.63 -13.98 1.72
CA ASP A 172 -8.69 -15.21 0.94
C ASP A 172 -7.42 -15.35 0.06
N PRO A 173 -6.63 -16.42 0.18
CA PRO A 173 -5.40 -16.56 -0.61
C PRO A 173 -5.67 -16.83 -2.11
N ASP A 174 -6.86 -17.30 -2.48
CA ASP A 174 -7.19 -17.64 -3.86
C ASP A 174 -7.86 -16.46 -4.57
N THR A 175 -8.77 -15.76 -3.90
CA THR A 175 -9.50 -14.63 -4.48
C THR A 175 -8.94 -13.25 -4.11
N LEU A 176 -8.05 -13.18 -3.12
CA LEU A 176 -7.55 -11.92 -2.52
C LEU A 176 -8.67 -11.05 -1.93
N GLU A 177 -9.83 -11.63 -1.60
CA GLU A 177 -10.91 -10.91 -0.96
C GLU A 177 -10.57 -10.60 0.50
N THR A 178 -10.82 -9.36 0.88
CA THR A 178 -10.70 -8.91 2.26
C THR A 178 -11.92 -9.37 3.04
N LYS A 179 -11.70 -10.10 4.14
CA LYS A 179 -12.76 -10.63 5.00
C LYS A 179 -12.96 -9.74 6.23
N GLU A 180 -12.30 -10.09 7.33
CA GLU A 180 -12.46 -9.43 8.63
C GLU A 180 -11.20 -8.65 9.03
N ARG A 181 -11.40 -7.58 9.81
CA ARG A 181 -10.33 -6.87 10.50
C ARG A 181 -10.18 -7.44 11.91
N VAL A 182 -8.96 -7.82 12.27
CA VAL A 182 -8.59 -8.37 13.57
C VAL A 182 -7.65 -7.38 14.28
N CYS A 183 -7.90 -7.13 15.56
CA CYS A 183 -7.01 -6.32 16.41
C CYS A 183 -6.20 -7.25 17.32
N ASN A 184 -4.88 -7.19 17.24
CA ASN A 184 -3.97 -8.05 18.00
C ASN A 184 -3.81 -7.64 19.48
N MET A 185 -4.53 -6.61 19.95
CA MET A 185 -4.54 -6.21 21.36
C MET A 185 -5.57 -6.95 22.21
N GLU A 186 -6.53 -7.65 21.58
CA GLU A 186 -7.26 -8.71 22.26
C GLU A 186 -6.24 -9.84 22.51
N PRO A 187 -6.18 -10.43 23.71
CA PRO A 187 -5.27 -11.54 23.93
C PRO A 187 -5.53 -12.60 22.86
N MET A 188 -4.49 -12.99 22.12
CA MET A 188 -4.45 -14.28 21.40
C MET A 188 -4.46 -15.44 22.43
N GLN A 189 -5.35 -15.39 23.44
CA GLN A 189 -5.46 -16.36 24.53
C GLN A 189 -6.67 -17.30 24.38
N SER A 190 -7.52 -17.16 23.35
CA SER A 190 -8.65 -18.09 23.16
C SER A 190 -8.59 -18.98 21.91
N ILE A 191 -7.47 -19.02 21.20
CA ILE A 191 -7.33 -19.90 20.02
C ILE A 191 -6.22 -20.97 20.21
N CYS A 192 -5.60 -21.02 21.38
CA CYS A 192 -4.67 -22.09 21.79
C CYS A 192 -5.13 -22.73 23.10
N LEU A 193 -6.32 -23.31 23.12
CA LEU A 193 -6.63 -24.40 24.04
C LEU A 193 -7.28 -25.54 23.25
N ILE A 194 -6.84 -26.72 23.65
CA ILE A 194 -7.18 -28.06 23.20
C ILE A 194 -8.69 -28.29 23.35
#